data_AF-A0AAU2X209-F1
#
_entry.id   AF-A0AAU2X209-F1
#
_cell.length_a   1.000
_cell.length_b   1.000
_cell.length_c   1.000
_cell.angle_alpha   90.00
_cell.angle_beta   90.00
_cell.angle_gamma   90.00
#
_symmetry.space_group_name_H-M   'P 1'
#
loop_
_entity.id
_entity.type
_entity.pdbx_description
1 polymer ?
#
loop_
_entity_poly.entity_id
_entity_poly.type
_entity_poly.pdbx_seq_one_letter_code
_entity_poly.pdbx_strand_id
1 'polypeptide(L)'
;MSAELFGVIGAVVGAMIAGFAAYLGPIRAQRQVLEAQARRDQLTYYDTKLQHLAALRTAPRHWYGLIQRAADDLLAGRQVDPTWFDSEISAARREVAEVQDGAWRFGLFLRQTPPGTNPREFHRVGADRPNVTEALESATSVVRLCIGTTLDQDSRRRIQEALDHAEEKRGALAQLILDQVTLAIDDRARLSSTL
;
A
#
# COMPACT_ATOMS: atom_id res chain seq x y z
N MET A 1 -0.55 -49.34 62.11
CA MET A 1 -0.15 -49.50 60.69
C MET A 1 -1.01 -48.67 59.73
N SER A 2 -1.65 -47.58 60.17
CA SER A 2 -2.46 -46.71 59.30
C SER A 2 -1.75 -45.41 58.88
N ALA A 3 -0.79 -44.92 59.67
CA ALA A 3 -0.10 -43.65 59.41
C ALA A 3 0.86 -43.69 58.20
N GLU A 4 1.54 -44.80 57.96
CA GLU A 4 2.46 -44.96 56.83
C GLU A 4 1.72 -45.00 55.48
N LEU A 5 0.50 -45.55 55.46
CA LEU A 5 -0.34 -45.63 54.26
C LEU A 5 -0.82 -44.24 53.80
N PHE A 6 -1.14 -43.35 54.75
CA PHE A 6 -1.53 -41.97 54.43
C PHE A 6 -0.36 -41.13 53.90
N GLY A 7 0.87 -41.39 54.36
CA GLY A 7 2.07 -40.72 53.85
C GLY A 7 2.39 -41.06 52.39
N VAL A 8 2.25 -42.33 52.01
CA VAL A 8 2.50 -42.79 50.62
C VAL A 8 1.43 -42.24 49.67
N ILE A 9 0.16 -42.23 50.08
CA ILE A 9 -0.92 -41.66 49.26
C ILE A 9 -0.74 -40.16 49.05
N GLY A 10 -0.34 -39.41 50.09
CA GLY A 10 -0.04 -37.98 49.98
C GLY A 10 1.12 -37.68 49.02
N ALA A 11 2.20 -38.46 49.08
CA ALA A 11 3.36 -38.30 48.19
C ALA A 11 3.02 -38.57 46.72
N VAL A 12 2.21 -39.60 46.45
CA VAL A 12 1.76 -39.94 45.09
C VAL A 12 0.84 -38.86 44.52
N VAL A 13 -0.12 -38.36 45.30
CA VAL A 13 -1.03 -37.28 44.86
C VAL A 13 -0.26 -35.98 44.63
N GLY A 14 0.67 -35.62 45.52
CA GLY A 14 1.53 -34.44 45.34
C GLY A 14 2.41 -34.51 44.09
N ALA A 15 3.01 -35.67 43.81
CA ALA A 15 3.82 -35.90 42.62
C ALA A 15 3.00 -35.82 41.32
N MET A 16 1.75 -36.32 41.32
CA MET A 16 0.86 -36.19 40.17
C MET A 16 0.47 -34.73 39.91
N ILE A 17 0.12 -33.97 40.95
CA ILE A 17 -0.24 -32.53 40.81
C ILE A 17 0.95 -31.72 40.31
N ALA A 18 2.16 -31.96 40.84
CA ALA A 18 3.38 -31.29 40.41
C ALA A 18 3.72 -31.63 38.94
N GLY A 19 3.59 -32.90 38.54
CA GLY A 19 3.79 -33.33 37.15
C GLY A 19 2.78 -32.70 36.19
N PHE A 20 1.51 -32.60 36.59
CA PHE A 20 0.46 -31.98 35.79
C PHE A 20 0.65 -30.46 35.64
N ALA A 21 1.11 -29.78 36.69
CA ALA A 21 1.46 -28.36 36.65
C ALA A 21 2.68 -28.08 35.75
N ALA A 22 3.71 -28.95 35.82
CA ALA A 22 4.89 -28.86 34.97
C ALA A 22 4.59 -29.08 33.48
N TYR A 23 3.56 -29.87 33.17
CA TYR A 23 3.10 -30.11 31.79
C TYR A 23 2.17 -28.99 31.25
N LEU A 24 1.28 -28.45 32.09
CA LEU A 24 0.33 -27.40 31.67
C LEU A 24 0.92 -25.98 31.63
N GLY A 25 1.96 -25.70 32.42
CA GLY A 25 2.64 -24.40 32.43
C GLY A 25 3.19 -23.99 31.05
N PRO A 26 4.01 -24.82 30.39
CA PRO A 26 4.59 -24.54 29.08
C PRO A 26 3.53 -24.31 27.99
N ILE A 27 2.43 -25.05 28.00
CA ILE A 27 1.36 -24.93 26.99
C ILE A 27 0.66 -23.57 27.09
N ARG A 28 0.41 -23.08 28.32
CA ARG A 28 -0.17 -21.74 28.53
C ARG A 28 0.80 -20.63 28.12
N ALA A 29 2.08 -20.77 28.46
CA ALA A 29 3.12 -19.85 28.04
C ALA A 29 3.28 -19.80 26.50
N GLN A 30 3.24 -20.96 25.83
CA GLN A 30 3.28 -21.03 24.36
C GLN A 30 2.08 -20.36 23.70
N ARG A 31 0.87 -20.53 24.23
CA ARG A 31 -0.32 -19.83 23.71
C ARG A 31 -0.19 -18.32 23.81
N GLN A 32 0.28 -17.81 24.96
CA GLN A 32 0.52 -16.37 25.12
C GLN A 32 1.59 -15.84 24.16
N VAL A 33 2.66 -16.62 23.91
CA VAL A 33 3.69 -16.24 22.93
C VAL A 33 3.13 -16.23 21.51
N LEU A 34 2.35 -17.24 21.13
CA LEU A 34 1.72 -17.30 19.81
C LEU A 34 0.71 -16.17 19.60
N GLU A 35 -0.09 -15.85 20.61
CA GLU A 35 -1.02 -14.72 20.57
C GLU A 35 -0.29 -13.38 20.48
N ALA A 36 0.79 -13.20 21.27
CA ALA A 36 1.63 -12.00 21.19
C ALA A 36 2.32 -11.86 19.83
N GLN A 37 2.76 -12.98 19.23
CA GLN A 37 3.39 -13.01 17.92
C GLN A 37 2.39 -12.68 16.81
N ALA A 38 1.20 -13.30 16.82
CA ALA A 38 0.14 -13.00 15.87
C ALA A 38 -0.27 -11.51 15.91
N ARG A 39 -0.30 -10.90 17.10
CA ARG A 39 -0.57 -9.45 17.25
C ARG A 39 0.55 -8.58 16.69
N ARG A 40 1.82 -8.94 16.90
CA ARG A 40 2.97 -8.22 16.31
C ARG A 40 2.97 -8.33 14.78
N ASP A 41 2.64 -9.50 14.25
CA ASP A 41 2.55 -9.73 12.80
C ASP A 41 1.43 -8.86 12.19
N GLN A 42 0.28 -8.73 12.88
CA GLN A 42 -0.79 -7.82 12.46
C GLN A 42 -0.35 -6.35 12.46
N LEU A 43 0.30 -5.87 13.52
CA LEU A 43 0.80 -4.48 13.56
C LEU A 43 1.80 -4.21 12.45
N THR A 44 2.73 -5.15 12.22
CA THR A 44 3.73 -5.07 11.15
C THR A 44 3.05 -5.02 9.78
N TYR A 45 2.01 -5.84 9.57
CA TYR A 45 1.21 -5.81 8.35
C TYR A 45 0.58 -4.44 8.09
N TYR A 46 0.01 -3.79 9.11
CA TYR A 46 -0.55 -2.43 8.95
C TYR A 46 0.52 -1.37 8.68
N ASP A 47 1.66 -1.42 9.35
CA ASP A 47 2.75 -0.48 9.12
C ASP A 47 3.30 -0.61 7.69
N THR A 48 3.49 -1.84 7.19
CA THR A 48 3.89 -2.09 5.79
C THR A 48 2.80 -1.61 4.82
N LYS A 49 1.52 -1.85 5.12
CA LYS A 49 0.40 -1.35 4.30
C LYS A 49 0.41 0.18 4.19
N LEU A 50 0.65 0.90 5.30
CA LEU A 50 0.75 2.36 5.32
C LEU A 50 1.96 2.86 4.51
N GLN A 51 3.10 2.17 4.59
CA GLN A 51 4.28 2.49 3.77
C GLN A 51 3.99 2.36 2.28
N HIS A 52 3.29 1.31 1.84
CA HIS A 52 2.90 1.15 0.44
C HIS A 52 1.88 2.19 -0.02
N LEU A 53 0.92 2.57 0.83
CA LEU A 53 -0.02 3.66 0.55
C LEU A 53 0.70 5.01 0.39
N ALA A 54 1.70 5.28 1.23
CA ALA A 54 2.54 6.47 1.09
C ALA A 54 3.34 6.45 -0.23
N ALA A 55 3.94 5.31 -0.57
CA ALA A 55 4.69 5.13 -1.81
C ALA A 55 3.81 5.33 -3.06
N LEU A 56 2.56 4.83 -3.04
CA LEU A 56 1.58 5.02 -4.12
C LEU A 56 1.25 6.49 -4.38
N ARG A 57 1.39 7.35 -3.37
CA ARG A 57 1.19 8.79 -3.51
C ARG A 57 2.44 9.49 -4.06
N THR A 58 3.63 9.03 -3.68
CA THR A 58 4.89 9.71 -4.01
C THR A 58 5.39 9.36 -5.40
N ALA A 59 5.33 8.09 -5.82
CA ALA A 59 5.89 7.66 -7.11
C ALA A 59 5.22 8.33 -8.33
N PRO A 60 3.87 8.39 -8.45
CA PRO A 60 3.21 9.12 -9.54
C PRO A 60 3.48 10.63 -9.51
N ARG A 61 3.69 11.20 -8.31
CA ARG A 61 4.07 12.62 -8.17
C ARG A 61 5.47 12.88 -8.71
N HIS A 62 6.41 11.97 -8.48
CA HIS A 62 7.76 12.06 -9.03
C HIS A 62 7.72 12.06 -10.56
N TRP A 63 7.02 11.10 -11.16
CA TRP A 63 6.83 11.04 -12.61
C TRP A 63 6.18 12.31 -13.15
N TYR A 64 5.08 12.77 -12.56
CA TYR A 64 4.43 14.03 -12.94
C TYR A 64 5.40 15.22 -12.89
N GLY A 65 6.22 15.32 -11.84
CA GLY A 65 7.21 16.38 -11.69
C GLY A 65 8.27 16.40 -12.80
N LEU A 66 8.67 15.23 -13.32
CA LEU A 66 9.58 15.13 -14.47
C LEU A 66 8.92 15.62 -15.76
N ILE A 67 7.67 15.22 -16.02
CA ILE A 67 6.89 15.67 -17.18
C ILE A 67 6.69 17.19 -17.12
N GLN A 68 6.26 17.70 -15.96
CA GLN A 68 6.03 19.13 -15.75
C GLN A 68 7.31 19.94 -15.96
N ARG A 69 8.44 19.51 -15.41
CA ARG A 69 9.73 20.19 -15.63
C ARG A 69 10.10 20.27 -17.11
N ALA A 70 10.00 19.15 -17.83
CA ALA A 70 10.29 19.12 -19.26
C ALA A 70 9.32 20.01 -20.06
N ALA A 71 8.04 20.01 -19.70
CA ALA A 71 7.05 20.91 -20.29
C ALA A 71 7.37 22.38 -20.03
N ASP A 72 7.72 22.76 -18.80
CA ASP A 72 8.10 24.13 -18.44
C ASP A 72 9.35 24.59 -19.20
N ASP A 73 10.32 23.70 -19.42
CA ASP A 73 11.50 23.96 -20.26
C ASP A 73 11.10 24.21 -21.72
N LEU A 74 10.28 23.34 -22.30
CA LEU A 74 9.76 23.51 -23.67
C LEU A 74 8.96 24.80 -23.84
N LEU A 75 8.04 25.10 -22.92
CA LEU A 75 7.20 26.31 -22.95
C LEU A 75 8.04 27.60 -22.84
N ALA A 76 9.18 27.54 -22.14
CA ALA A 76 10.14 28.62 -22.05
C ALA A 76 11.12 28.69 -23.25
N GLY A 77 10.96 27.82 -24.25
CA GLY A 77 11.85 27.75 -25.41
C GLY A 77 13.24 27.17 -25.11
N ARG A 78 13.43 26.53 -23.95
CA ARG A 78 14.66 25.81 -23.61
C ARG A 78 14.66 24.44 -24.30
N GLN A 79 15.84 23.98 -24.68
CA GLN A 79 16.01 22.63 -25.20
C GLN A 79 15.97 21.63 -24.05
N VAL A 80 15.20 20.55 -24.24
CA VAL A 80 15.18 19.38 -23.36
C VAL A 80 15.99 18.28 -24.03
N ASP A 81 16.92 17.66 -23.30
CA ASP A 81 17.66 16.50 -23.80
C ASP A 81 16.72 15.28 -23.88
N PRO A 82 16.44 14.73 -25.08
CA PRO A 82 15.57 13.57 -25.23
C PRO A 82 16.12 12.33 -24.52
N THR A 83 17.44 12.16 -24.45
CA THR A 83 18.06 10.96 -23.85
C THR A 83 17.88 10.97 -22.34
N TRP A 84 18.14 12.11 -21.71
CA TRP A 84 17.86 12.33 -20.30
C TRP A 84 16.37 12.12 -19.99
N PHE A 85 15.47 12.74 -20.77
CA PHE A 85 14.03 12.62 -20.54
C PHE A 85 13.56 11.17 -20.61
N ASP A 86 13.93 10.44 -21.67
CA ASP A 86 13.52 9.04 -21.86
C ASP A 86 14.07 8.12 -20.74
N SER A 87 15.28 8.39 -20.25
CA SER A 87 15.91 7.67 -19.14
C SER A 87 15.18 7.90 -17.81
N GLU A 88 14.95 9.16 -17.44
CA GLU A 88 14.29 9.52 -16.18
C GLU A 88 12.83 9.05 -16.14
N ILE A 89 12.10 9.20 -17.25
CA ILE A 89 10.73 8.69 -17.39
C ILE A 89 10.69 7.17 -17.26
N SER A 90 11.64 6.45 -17.87
CA SER A 90 11.72 4.99 -17.74
C SER A 90 12.01 4.55 -16.30
N ALA A 91 12.83 5.29 -15.57
CA ALA A 91 13.07 5.04 -14.15
C ALA A 91 11.80 5.28 -13.31
N ALA A 92 11.11 6.40 -13.53
CA ALA A 92 9.87 6.73 -12.82
C ALA A 92 8.73 5.74 -13.12
N ARG A 93 8.62 5.25 -14.37
CA ARG A 93 7.67 4.18 -14.74
C ARG A 93 7.91 2.90 -13.96
N ARG A 94 9.17 2.47 -13.83
CA ARG A 94 9.54 1.28 -13.03
C ARG A 94 9.18 1.47 -11.57
N GLU A 95 9.49 2.64 -11.00
CA GLU A 95 9.13 2.97 -9.62
C GLU A 95 7.62 2.85 -9.37
N VAL A 96 6.80 3.43 -10.26
CA VAL A 96 5.33 3.33 -10.15
C VAL A 96 4.86 1.89 -10.30
N ALA A 97 5.41 1.11 -11.24
CA ALA A 97 5.05 -0.29 -11.42
C ALA A 97 5.37 -1.15 -10.18
N GLU A 98 6.58 -0.99 -9.61
CA GLU A 98 6.99 -1.70 -8.39
C GLU A 98 6.09 -1.38 -7.19
N VAL A 99 5.73 -0.10 -7.03
CA VAL A 99 4.84 0.34 -5.97
C VAL A 99 3.41 -0.18 -6.18
N GLN A 100 2.91 -0.19 -7.41
CA GLN A 100 1.60 -0.76 -7.76
C GLN A 100 1.55 -2.27 -7.50
N ASP A 101 2.56 -3.01 -7.94
CA ASP A 101 2.70 -4.44 -7.68
C ASP A 101 2.76 -4.75 -6.19
N GLY A 102 3.52 -3.95 -5.43
CA GLY A 102 3.56 -4.03 -3.97
C GLY A 102 2.17 -3.86 -3.38
N ALA A 103 1.46 -2.81 -3.76
CA ALA A 103 0.12 -2.53 -3.24
C ALA A 103 -0.92 -3.60 -3.63
N TRP A 104 -0.81 -4.23 -4.80
CA TRP A 104 -1.64 -5.38 -5.16
C TRP A 104 -1.47 -6.55 -4.20
N ARG A 105 -0.24 -6.84 -3.74
CA ARG A 105 0.01 -7.90 -2.74
C ARG A 105 -0.68 -7.63 -1.41
N PHE A 106 -0.89 -6.37 -1.03
CA PHE A 106 -1.60 -5.98 0.19
C PHE A 106 -3.11 -5.87 0.00
N GLY A 107 -3.65 -6.23 -1.17
CA GLY A 107 -5.07 -6.13 -1.45
C GLY A 107 -5.59 -4.69 -1.50
N LEU A 108 -4.71 -3.68 -1.61
CA LEU A 108 -5.09 -2.26 -1.62
C LEU A 108 -5.95 -1.86 -2.82
N PHE A 109 -6.07 -2.76 -3.81
CA PHE A 109 -6.88 -2.56 -5.01
C PHE A 109 -7.97 -3.63 -5.21
N LEU A 110 -8.12 -4.59 -4.29
CA LEU A 110 -9.32 -5.39 -4.17
C LEU A 110 -10.05 -4.82 -2.97
N ARG A 111 -11.06 -3.98 -3.19
CA ARG A 111 -12.01 -3.62 -2.14
C ARG A 111 -12.57 -4.95 -1.66
N GLN A 112 -12.08 -5.48 -0.54
CA GLN A 112 -12.68 -6.63 0.11
C GLN A 112 -14.12 -6.22 0.36
N THR A 113 -15.02 -6.84 -0.38
CA THR A 113 -16.43 -6.57 -0.29
C THR A 113 -16.86 -6.87 1.15
N PRO A 114 -17.61 -5.98 1.80
CA PRO A 114 -18.35 -6.38 2.99
C PRO A 114 -19.12 -7.67 2.68
N PRO A 115 -19.18 -8.63 3.62
CA PRO A 115 -19.97 -9.84 3.42
C PRO A 115 -21.38 -9.46 2.97
N GLY A 116 -21.80 -9.91 1.78
CA GLY A 116 -23.13 -9.64 1.23
C GLY A 116 -23.22 -8.71 0.00
N THR A 117 -22.10 -8.21 -0.53
CA THR A 117 -22.15 -7.33 -1.73
C THR A 117 -22.21 -8.15 -3.03
N ASN A 118 -23.08 -7.76 -3.97
CA ASN A 118 -23.39 -8.50 -5.19
C ASN A 118 -22.23 -8.47 -6.22
N PRO A 119 -21.76 -9.62 -6.76
CA PRO A 119 -20.64 -9.67 -7.72
C PRO A 119 -20.81 -8.81 -8.98
N ARG A 120 -22.05 -8.49 -9.37
CA ARG A 120 -22.34 -7.66 -10.56
C ARG A 120 -22.08 -6.16 -10.34
N GLU A 121 -22.13 -5.66 -9.11
CA GLU A 121 -21.74 -4.28 -8.80
C GLU A 121 -20.21 -4.09 -8.84
N PHE A 122 -19.46 -5.19 -8.64
CA PHE A 122 -18.00 -5.21 -8.65
C PHE A 122 -17.41 -4.79 -10.01
N HIS A 123 -18.07 -5.14 -11.12
CA HIS A 123 -17.61 -4.79 -12.47
C HIS A 123 -17.84 -3.31 -12.84
N ARG A 124 -18.80 -2.62 -12.20
CA ARG A 124 -19.01 -1.18 -12.44
C ARG A 124 -18.05 -0.29 -11.65
N VAL A 125 -17.64 -0.70 -10.46
CA VAL A 125 -16.74 0.10 -9.59
C VAL A 125 -15.26 -0.05 -9.98
N GLY A 126 -14.91 -1.06 -10.78
CA GLY A 126 -13.55 -1.24 -11.31
C GLY A 126 -13.23 -0.40 -12.56
N ALA A 127 -14.24 -0.02 -13.35
CA ALA A 127 -14.07 0.68 -14.63
C ALA A 127 -13.81 2.18 -14.50
N ASP A 128 -14.09 2.77 -13.34
CA ASP A 128 -14.01 4.22 -13.10
C ASP A 128 -12.86 4.60 -12.14
N ARG A 129 -11.89 3.69 -11.97
CA ARG A 129 -10.72 3.99 -11.15
C ARG A 129 -9.87 5.05 -11.86
N PRO A 130 -9.35 6.06 -11.14
CA PRO A 130 -8.45 7.03 -11.73
C PRO A 130 -7.21 6.29 -12.25
N ASN A 131 -7.14 6.10 -13.57
CA ASN A 131 -5.98 5.48 -14.22
C ASN A 131 -4.86 6.52 -14.35
N VAL A 132 -4.26 6.87 -13.22
CA VAL A 132 -3.17 7.85 -13.16
C VAL A 132 -2.02 7.46 -14.08
N THR A 133 -1.75 6.15 -14.22
CA THR A 133 -0.70 5.64 -15.11
C THR A 133 -1.01 6.01 -16.55
N GLU A 134 -2.23 5.76 -17.03
CA GLU A 134 -2.63 6.12 -18.40
C GLU A 134 -2.58 7.63 -18.65
N ALA A 135 -3.02 8.45 -17.69
CA ALA A 135 -2.93 9.90 -17.83
C ALA A 135 -1.48 10.40 -17.87
N LEU A 136 -0.59 9.83 -17.05
CA LEU A 136 0.85 10.13 -17.06
C LEU A 136 1.54 9.65 -18.33
N GLU A 137 1.14 8.49 -18.86
CA GLU A 137 1.61 7.98 -20.16
C GLU A 137 1.20 8.93 -21.29
N SER A 138 -0.06 9.35 -21.32
CA SER A 138 -0.57 10.31 -22.30
C SER A 138 0.21 11.63 -22.25
N ALA A 139 0.38 12.21 -21.06
CA ALA A 139 1.15 13.45 -20.87
C ALA A 139 2.63 13.28 -21.27
N THR A 140 3.23 12.14 -20.93
CA THR A 140 4.60 11.81 -21.36
C THR A 140 4.71 11.76 -22.88
N SER A 141 3.78 11.09 -23.56
CA SER A 141 3.77 11.01 -25.03
C SER A 141 3.62 12.39 -25.68
N VAL A 142 2.73 13.25 -25.16
CA VAL A 142 2.53 14.61 -25.67
C VAL A 142 3.80 15.45 -25.52
N VAL A 143 4.41 15.45 -24.33
CA VAL A 143 5.67 16.18 -24.10
C VAL A 143 6.78 15.63 -24.99
N ARG A 144 6.90 14.29 -25.10
CA ARG A 144 7.96 13.65 -25.89
C ARG A 144 7.91 14.00 -27.37
N LEU A 145 6.71 14.12 -27.95
CA LEU A 145 6.50 14.53 -29.35
C LEU A 145 6.92 15.99 -29.60
N CYS A 146 6.96 16.81 -28.56
CA CYS A 146 7.37 18.21 -28.64
C CYS A 146 8.87 18.42 -28.42
N ILE A 147 9.60 17.40 -27.92
CA ILE A 147 11.05 17.50 -27.74
C ILE A 147 11.75 17.54 -29.10
N GLY A 148 12.55 18.59 -29.34
CA GLY A 148 13.29 18.79 -30.58
C GLY A 148 12.47 19.45 -31.71
N THR A 149 11.23 19.85 -31.45
CA THR A 149 10.39 20.57 -32.42
C THR A 149 10.16 22.02 -31.98
N THR A 150 9.79 22.88 -32.94
CA THR A 150 9.36 24.24 -32.63
C THR A 150 7.92 24.21 -32.14
N LEU A 151 7.67 24.66 -30.90
CA LEU A 151 6.33 24.65 -30.33
C LEU A 151 5.43 25.72 -30.96
N ASP A 152 4.44 25.27 -31.71
CA ASP A 152 3.29 26.06 -32.12
C ASP A 152 2.26 26.20 -30.98
N GLN A 153 1.26 27.05 -31.19
CA GLN A 153 0.24 27.32 -30.17
C GLN A 153 -0.60 26.08 -29.85
N ASP A 154 -0.83 25.19 -30.82
CA ASP A 154 -1.59 23.95 -30.60
C ASP A 154 -0.82 22.96 -29.73
N SER A 155 0.49 22.79 -29.96
CA SER A 155 1.36 21.94 -29.12
C SER A 155 1.42 22.45 -27.69
N ARG A 156 1.53 23.76 -27.48
CA ARG A 156 1.48 24.37 -26.14
C ARG A 156 0.17 24.05 -25.41
N ARG A 157 -0.96 24.17 -26.12
CA ARG A 157 -2.28 23.86 -25.57
C ARG A 157 -2.41 22.37 -25.22
N ARG A 158 -1.97 21.47 -26.10
CA ARG A 158 -2.00 20.02 -25.85
C ARG A 158 -1.16 19.61 -24.64
N ILE A 159 0.04 20.20 -24.49
CA ILE A 159 0.88 19.97 -23.31
C ILE A 159 0.12 20.36 -22.04
N GLN A 160 -0.49 21.55 -22.02
CA GLN A 160 -1.22 22.02 -20.85
C GLN A 160 -2.44 21.13 -20.54
N GLU A 161 -3.26 20.80 -21.55
CA GLU A 161 -4.42 19.93 -21.40
C GLU A 161 -4.02 18.54 -20.85
N ALA A 162 -2.90 17.98 -21.32
CA ALA A 162 -2.42 16.69 -20.85
C ALA A 162 -1.86 16.74 -19.42
N LEU A 163 -1.17 17.83 -19.05
CA LEU A 163 -0.70 18.05 -17.68
C LEU A 163 -1.87 18.23 -16.70
N ASP A 164 -2.85 19.05 -17.06
CA ASP A 164 -4.05 19.28 -16.25
C ASP A 164 -4.81 17.97 -16.02
N HIS A 165 -4.97 17.15 -17.07
CA HIS A 165 -5.58 15.83 -16.95
C HIS A 165 -4.80 14.88 -16.05
N ALA A 166 -3.46 14.84 -16.17
CA ALA A 166 -2.61 14.02 -15.31
C ALA A 166 -2.68 14.47 -13.85
N GLU A 167 -2.72 15.78 -13.58
CA GLU A 167 -2.87 16.33 -12.24
C GLU A 167 -4.23 16.00 -11.64
N GLU A 168 -5.31 16.10 -12.43
CA GLU A 168 -6.67 15.72 -12.00
C GLU A 168 -6.71 14.25 -11.55
N LYS A 169 -6.19 13.32 -12.37
CA LYS A 169 -6.17 11.89 -12.04
C LYS A 169 -5.27 11.59 -10.83
N ARG A 170 -4.14 12.30 -10.70
CA ARG A 170 -3.27 12.20 -9.52
C ARG A 170 -3.96 12.71 -8.25
N GLY A 171 -4.72 13.80 -8.34
CA GLY A 171 -5.55 14.33 -7.26
C GLY A 171 -6.61 13.32 -6.82
N ALA A 172 -7.32 12.71 -7.77
CA ALA A 172 -8.29 11.65 -7.51
C ALA A 172 -7.65 10.43 -6.82
N LEU A 173 -6.47 10.00 -7.27
CA LEU A 173 -5.73 8.92 -6.60
C LEU A 173 -5.32 9.31 -5.17
N ALA A 174 -4.82 10.54 -4.97
CA ALA A 174 -4.42 11.01 -3.66
C ALA A 174 -5.60 11.01 -2.67
N GLN A 175 -6.80 11.38 -3.12
CA GLN A 175 -8.01 11.30 -2.30
C GLN A 175 -8.35 9.85 -1.93
N LEU A 176 -8.29 8.94 -2.91
CA LEU A 176 -8.53 7.52 -2.68
C LEU A 176 -7.54 6.93 -1.66
N ILE A 177 -6.27 7.31 -1.74
CA ILE A 177 -5.23 6.89 -0.79
C ILE A 177 -5.52 7.44 0.61
N LEU A 178 -5.93 8.71 0.73
CA LEU A 178 -6.30 9.29 2.03
C LEU A 178 -7.45 8.53 2.68
N ASP A 179 -8.48 8.19 1.92
CA ASP A 179 -9.61 7.39 2.41
C ASP A 179 -9.14 6.01 2.92
N GLN A 180 -8.22 5.36 2.20
CA GLN A 180 -7.64 4.08 2.62
C GLN A 180 -6.74 4.20 3.86
N VAL A 181 -5.99 5.28 4.00
CA VAL A 181 -5.16 5.54 5.18
C VAL A 181 -6.05 5.72 6.41
N THR A 182 -7.13 6.51 6.30
CA THR A 182 -8.08 6.70 7.41
C THR A 182 -8.68 5.37 7.85
N LEU A 183 -9.13 4.53 6.91
CA LEU A 183 -9.65 3.20 7.23
C LEU A 183 -8.60 2.31 7.93
N ALA A 184 -7.35 2.33 7.47
CA ALA A 184 -6.27 1.55 8.07
C ALA A 184 -5.91 2.03 9.49
N ILE A 185 -5.98 3.34 9.75
CA ILE A 185 -5.76 3.92 11.09
C ILE A 185 -6.88 3.52 12.03
N ASP A 186 -8.14 3.59 11.60
CA ASP A 186 -9.29 3.20 12.40
C ASP A 186 -9.25 1.71 12.78
N ASP A 187 -8.90 0.84 11.82
CA ASP A 187 -8.73 -0.59 12.06
C ASP A 187 -7.61 -0.86 13.07
N ARG A 188 -6.47 -0.17 12.93
CA ARG A 188 -5.35 -0.26 13.88
C ARG A 188 -5.76 0.21 15.28
N ALA A 189 -6.50 1.31 15.38
CA ALA A 189 -6.98 1.84 16.65
C ALA A 189 -7.88 0.83 17.38
N ARG A 190 -8.82 0.20 16.65
CA ARG A 190 -9.69 -0.86 17.20
C ARG A 190 -8.88 -2.03 17.74
N LEU A 191 -7.88 -2.51 16.99
CA LEU A 191 -6.99 -3.59 17.44
C LEU A 191 -6.18 -3.19 18.68
N SER A 192 -5.72 -1.94 18.77
CA SER A 192 -5.00 -1.44 19.94
C SER A 192 -5.88 -1.26 21.18
N SER A 193 -7.17 -0.95 21.00
CA SER A 193 -8.13 -0.80 22.12
C SER A 193 -8.58 -2.13 22.73
N THR A 194 -8.39 -3.23 22.01
CA THR A 194 -8.61 -4.60 22.52
C THR A 194 -7.39 -5.18 23.26
N LEU A 195 -6.31 -4.39 23.41
CA LEU A 195 -5.12 -4.72 24.21
C LEU A 195 -5.30 -4.24 25.66
#